data_AF-A0A2H1GY11-F1
#
_entry.id   AF-A0A2H1GY11-F1
#
_cell.length_a   1.000
_cell.length_b   1.000
_cell.length_c   1.000
_cell.angle_alpha   90.00
_cell.angle_beta   90.00
_cell.angle_gamma   90.00
#
_symmetry.space_group_name_H-M   'P 1'
#
loop_
_entity.id
_entity.type
_entity.pdbx_description
1 polymer ?
#
loop_
_entity_poly.entity_id
_entity_poly.type
_entity_poly.pdbx_seq_one_letter_code
_entity_poly.pdbx_strand_id
1 'polypeptide(L)'
;MAHLYDYKPLDTTKKEIRLMRLLPAQNWQDEVVISLKTVSFLDTEPVTFEALSYVWGSSDTPKKVTIHETGAVVHATRNLLEALRQLRSETNAQSPWMWIDAICVNQQNLTERSEQVQSMASIYTRATKVIAWLGPHDHDSNLALDCLDDIAKHVTFDDHTTRFHAKTSDLSWVQNELSSIDEVQAAAIIRFFQRSCKCDLEAF
;
A
#
# COMPACT_ATOMS: atom_id res chain seq x y z
N MET A 1 -18.17 6.14 24.63
CA MET A 1 -18.25 5.33 23.39
C MET A 1 -17.38 6.02 22.35
N ALA A 2 -16.52 5.29 21.64
CA ALA A 2 -15.74 5.89 20.55
C ALA A 2 -16.69 6.27 19.40
N HIS A 3 -16.55 7.49 18.87
CA HIS A 3 -17.36 8.01 17.77
C HIS A 3 -16.62 7.85 16.44
N LEU A 4 -17.35 7.83 15.33
CA LEU A 4 -16.75 7.79 13.99
C LEU A 4 -16.00 9.12 13.74
N TYR A 5 -14.84 9.05 13.11
CA TYR A 5 -14.08 10.25 12.74
C TYR A 5 -14.84 11.09 11.73
N ASP A 6 -14.94 12.39 12.01
CA ASP A 6 -15.53 13.37 11.11
C ASP A 6 -14.45 14.02 10.25
N TYR A 7 -14.47 13.71 8.95
CA TYR A 7 -13.48 14.17 7.99
C TYR A 7 -13.70 15.64 7.64
N LYS A 8 -12.72 16.49 7.95
CA LYS A 8 -12.70 17.87 7.46
C LYS A 8 -12.47 17.90 5.95
N PRO A 9 -13.29 18.59 5.13
CA PRO A 9 -13.12 18.65 3.68
C PRO A 9 -11.71 19.06 3.25
N LEU A 10 -11.20 18.48 2.16
CA LEU A 10 -9.92 18.84 1.56
C LEU A 10 -10.07 20.06 0.65
N ASP A 11 -9.10 20.97 0.70
CA ASP A 11 -9.03 22.10 -0.22
C ASP A 11 -8.42 21.68 -1.57
N THR A 12 -9.27 21.53 -2.58
CA THR A 12 -8.86 21.15 -3.94
C THR A 12 -8.00 22.21 -4.62
N THR A 13 -8.15 23.49 -4.25
CA THR A 13 -7.33 24.58 -4.81
C THR A 13 -5.88 24.50 -4.36
N LYS A 14 -5.65 23.91 -3.17
CA LYS A 14 -4.33 23.64 -2.60
C LYS A 14 -3.82 22.22 -2.87
N LYS A 15 -4.61 21.40 -3.58
CA LYS A 15 -4.32 19.98 -3.81
C LYS A 15 -4.00 19.25 -2.50
N GLU A 16 -4.87 19.44 -1.50
CA GLU A 16 -4.68 18.82 -0.20
C GLU A 16 -4.90 17.30 -0.25
N ILE A 17 -4.11 16.60 0.57
CA ILE A 17 -4.28 15.19 0.87
C ILE A 17 -4.19 14.98 2.38
N ARG A 18 -4.75 13.88 2.88
CA ARG A 18 -4.49 13.42 4.25
C ARG A 18 -3.40 12.37 4.23
N LEU A 19 -2.55 12.39 5.24
CA LEU A 19 -1.54 11.39 5.51
C LEU A 19 -1.82 10.82 6.90
N MET A 20 -1.59 9.52 7.05
CA MET A 20 -1.63 8.85 8.34
C MET A 20 -0.23 8.48 8.80
N ARG A 21 0.01 8.47 10.11
CA ARG A 21 1.21 7.90 10.72
C ARG A 21 0.78 6.80 11.67
N LEU A 22 1.41 5.65 11.53
CA LEU A 22 1.15 4.50 12.39
C LEU A 22 1.92 4.65 13.69
N LEU A 23 1.24 4.53 14.84
CA LEU A 23 1.90 4.57 16.14
C LEU A 23 2.41 3.19 16.55
N PRO A 24 3.52 3.12 17.29
CA PRO A 24 4.12 1.86 17.70
C PRO A 24 3.27 1.15 18.76
N ALA A 25 3.42 -0.17 18.85
CA ALA A 25 2.84 -0.96 19.93
C ALA A 25 3.73 -2.17 20.24
N GLN A 26 3.73 -2.61 21.50
CA GLN A 26 4.62 -3.68 21.97
C GLN A 26 4.17 -5.05 21.49
N ASN A 27 2.86 -5.30 21.43
CA ASN A 27 2.33 -6.59 21.01
C ASN A 27 1.66 -6.50 19.64
N TRP A 28 1.77 -7.57 18.86
CA TRP A 28 1.09 -7.71 17.57
C TRP A 28 -0.43 -7.48 17.66
N GLN A 29 -1.06 -7.95 18.74
CA GLN A 29 -2.51 -7.91 18.92
C GLN A 29 -3.02 -6.57 19.46
N ASP A 30 -2.12 -5.68 19.90
CA ASP A 30 -2.50 -4.37 20.43
C ASP A 30 -3.28 -3.57 19.38
N GLU A 31 -4.16 -2.69 19.87
CA GLU A 31 -4.98 -1.83 19.03
C GLU A 31 -4.14 -1.03 18.03
N VAL A 32 -4.63 -0.91 16.80
CA VAL A 32 -3.98 -0.10 15.77
C VAL A 32 -4.38 1.36 16.00
N VAL A 33 -3.41 2.18 16.37
CA VAL A 33 -3.57 3.61 16.61
C VAL A 33 -2.78 4.39 15.56
N ILE A 34 -3.39 5.42 14.99
CA ILE A 34 -2.79 6.27 13.97
C ILE A 34 -2.91 7.75 14.36
N SER A 35 -2.04 8.56 13.79
CA SER A 35 -2.17 10.02 13.72
C SER A 35 -2.59 10.43 12.32
N LEU A 36 -3.43 11.45 12.17
CA LEU A 36 -3.82 12.00 10.87
C LEU A 36 -3.36 13.46 10.71
N LYS A 37 -2.87 13.79 9.51
CA LYS A 37 -2.46 15.15 9.15
C LYS A 37 -2.89 15.48 7.72
N THR A 38 -3.47 16.66 7.52
CA THR A 38 -3.69 17.23 6.19
C THR A 38 -2.45 17.99 5.74
N VAL A 39 -2.04 17.81 4.49
CA VAL A 39 -0.91 18.50 3.86
C VAL A 39 -1.30 18.96 2.47
N SER A 40 -0.62 19.97 1.93
CA SER A 40 -0.86 20.44 0.56
C SER A 40 0.35 20.15 -0.34
N PHE A 41 0.07 19.74 -1.58
CA PHE A 41 1.12 19.57 -2.60
C PHE A 41 1.68 20.89 -3.12
N LEU A 42 1.09 22.03 -2.73
CA LEU A 42 1.55 23.36 -3.09
C LEU A 42 2.36 24.04 -1.97
N ASP A 43 2.56 23.37 -0.83
CA ASP A 43 3.34 23.90 0.28
C ASP A 43 4.82 24.07 -0.12
N THR A 44 5.47 25.12 0.40
CA THR A 44 6.89 25.43 0.09
C THR A 44 7.84 24.35 0.59
N GLU A 45 7.48 23.67 1.68
CA GLU A 45 8.21 22.52 2.24
C GLU A 45 7.31 21.28 2.17
N PRO A 46 7.40 20.48 1.08
CA PRO A 46 6.55 19.31 0.92
C PRO A 46 6.89 18.25 1.95
N VAL A 47 5.85 17.68 2.57
CA VAL A 47 5.99 16.55 3.49
C VAL A 47 6.31 15.29 2.68
N THR A 48 7.37 14.57 3.08
CA THR A 48 7.68 13.25 2.52
C THR A 48 6.75 12.20 3.09
N PHE A 49 6.31 11.28 2.24
CA PHE A 49 5.39 10.21 2.62
C PHE A 49 5.58 8.98 1.73
N GLU A 50 5.16 7.83 2.24
CA GLU A 50 5.09 6.57 1.53
C GLU A 50 3.63 6.29 1.13
N ALA A 51 3.38 5.42 0.16
CA ALA A 51 2.01 4.99 -0.19
C ALA A 51 1.84 3.49 0.01
N LEU A 52 0.66 3.06 0.44
CA LEU A 52 0.31 1.63 0.50
C LEU A 52 -0.56 1.26 -0.69
N SER A 53 -0.11 0.27 -1.47
CA SER A 53 -0.89 -0.39 -2.51
C SER A 53 -1.31 -1.78 -2.02
N TYR A 54 -2.61 -2.04 -1.97
CA TYR A 54 -3.18 -3.26 -1.42
C TYR A 54 -4.58 -3.50 -1.96
N VAL A 55 -5.06 -4.73 -1.91
CA VAL A 55 -6.47 -5.05 -2.18
C VAL A 55 -7.29 -4.76 -0.92
N TRP A 56 -8.40 -4.06 -1.05
CA TRP A 56 -9.25 -3.75 0.10
C TRP A 56 -9.77 -5.02 0.77
N GLY A 57 -10.19 -6.01 -0.01
CA GLY A 57 -10.78 -7.25 0.48
C GLY A 57 -12.22 -7.06 0.95
N SER A 58 -12.79 -8.08 1.61
CA SER A 58 -14.18 -8.04 2.08
C SER A 58 -14.41 -6.97 3.15
N SER A 59 -15.54 -6.27 3.01
CA SER A 59 -16.06 -5.27 3.95
C SER A 59 -17.02 -5.86 4.99
N ASP A 60 -17.22 -7.18 5.03
CA ASP A 60 -18.28 -7.83 5.83
C ASP A 60 -18.07 -7.71 7.35
N THR A 61 -16.86 -7.35 7.79
CA THR A 61 -16.56 -7.08 9.20
C THR A 61 -15.49 -5.99 9.37
N PRO A 62 -15.86 -4.70 9.25
CA PRO A 62 -14.90 -3.62 9.41
C PRO A 62 -14.30 -3.64 10.82
N LYS A 63 -12.99 -3.42 10.89
CA LYS A 63 -12.22 -3.29 12.13
C LYS A 63 -11.97 -1.83 12.42
N LYS A 64 -11.84 -1.49 13.69
CA LYS A 64 -11.62 -0.13 14.15
C LYS A 64 -10.13 0.18 14.16
N VAL A 65 -9.78 1.35 13.66
CA VAL A 65 -8.47 1.99 13.82
C VAL A 65 -8.71 3.31 14.54
N THR A 66 -7.98 3.54 15.63
CA THR A 66 -8.20 4.69 16.51
C THR A 66 -7.28 5.85 16.13
N ILE A 67 -7.83 7.06 16.09
CA ILE A 67 -7.08 8.28 15.84
C ILE A 67 -6.61 8.86 17.17
N HIS A 68 -5.30 8.98 17.32
CA HIS A 68 -4.65 9.34 18.58
C HIS A 68 -5.12 10.71 19.10
N GLU A 69 -5.26 11.69 18.22
CA GLU A 69 -5.54 13.08 18.60
C GLU A 69 -6.96 13.29 19.15
N THR A 70 -7.92 12.46 18.73
CA THR A 70 -9.35 12.66 19.02
C THR A 70 -10.00 11.50 19.77
N GLY A 71 -9.39 10.31 19.76
CA GLY A 71 -10.01 9.07 20.20
C GLY A 71 -11.17 8.60 19.30
N ALA A 72 -11.37 9.24 18.15
CA ALA A 72 -12.34 8.81 17.15
C ALA A 72 -11.84 7.57 16.41
N VAL A 73 -12.74 6.87 15.73
CA VAL A 73 -12.40 5.65 14.97
C VAL A 73 -12.69 5.82 13.49
N VAL A 74 -11.82 5.23 12.68
CA VAL A 74 -12.07 4.93 11.27
C VAL A 74 -12.23 3.43 11.09
N HIS A 75 -12.97 3.03 10.07
CA HIS A 75 -13.16 1.63 9.73
C HIS A 75 -12.15 1.21 8.66
N ALA A 76 -11.51 0.07 8.89
CA ALA A 76 -10.60 -0.57 7.97
C ALA A 76 -11.07 -2.01 7.71
N THR A 77 -10.81 -2.55 6.53
CA THR A 77 -11.04 -3.97 6.29
C THR A 77 -10.08 -4.82 7.12
N ARG A 78 -10.37 -6.12 7.26
CA ARG A 78 -9.44 -7.05 7.91
C ARG A 78 -8.08 -7.06 7.22
N ASN A 79 -8.05 -7.02 5.87
CA ASN A 79 -6.80 -7.06 5.12
C ASN A 79 -5.92 -5.83 5.41
N LEU A 80 -6.53 -4.63 5.44
CA LEU A 80 -5.81 -3.42 5.78
C LEU A 80 -5.30 -3.46 7.23
N LEU A 81 -6.08 -3.99 8.17
CA LEU A 81 -5.65 -4.10 9.57
C LEU A 81 -4.41 -5.00 9.72
N GLU A 82 -4.36 -6.14 9.02
CA GLU A 82 -3.18 -7.02 9.00
C GLU A 82 -1.97 -6.32 8.37
N ALA A 83 -2.16 -5.59 7.26
CA ALA A 83 -1.09 -4.80 6.64
C ALA A 83 -0.53 -3.75 7.62
N LEU A 84 -1.41 -3.02 8.30
CA LEU A 84 -1.00 -2.03 9.30
C LEU A 84 -0.22 -2.68 10.45
N ARG A 85 -0.66 -3.83 10.97
CA ARG A 85 0.10 -4.54 12.02
C ARG A 85 1.48 -4.96 11.53
N GLN A 86 1.59 -5.44 10.29
CA GLN A 86 2.87 -5.84 9.71
C GLN A 86 3.83 -4.64 9.53
N LEU A 87 3.30 -3.47 9.22
CA LEU A 87 4.06 -2.23 9.07
C LEU A 87 4.33 -1.53 10.41
N ARG A 88 3.68 -1.95 11.50
CA ARG A 88 3.78 -1.30 12.80
C ARG A 88 5.15 -1.57 13.41
N SER A 89 5.85 -0.51 13.76
CA SER A 89 7.07 -0.62 14.57
C SER A 89 6.73 -0.97 16.02
N GLU A 90 7.59 -1.76 16.68
CA GLU A 90 7.46 -2.04 18.10
C GLU A 90 7.83 -0.85 18.99
N THR A 91 8.78 -0.02 18.53
CA THR A 91 9.42 1.02 19.37
C THR A 91 9.54 2.37 18.68
N ASN A 92 9.50 2.45 17.35
CA ASN A 92 9.72 3.69 16.63
C ASN A 92 8.43 4.52 16.52
N ALA A 93 8.32 5.55 17.36
CA ALA A 93 7.24 6.54 17.30
C ALA A 93 7.31 7.46 16.06
N GLN A 94 8.45 7.49 15.36
CA GLN A 94 8.67 8.30 14.15
C GLN A 94 8.52 7.47 12.87
N SER A 95 7.50 6.61 12.82
CA SER A 95 7.14 5.93 11.57
C SER A 95 6.85 6.94 10.45
N PRO A 96 7.18 6.62 9.19
CA PRO A 96 6.96 7.51 8.06
C PRO A 96 5.48 7.89 7.94
N TRP A 97 5.21 9.07 7.37
CA TRP A 97 3.85 9.38 6.93
C TRP A 97 3.48 8.47 5.77
N MET A 98 2.23 8.01 5.75
CA MET A 98 1.72 7.11 4.73
C MET A 98 0.41 7.65 4.16
N TRP A 99 0.23 7.49 2.86
CA TRP A 99 -1.05 7.62 2.19
C TRP A 99 -1.67 6.24 1.98
N ILE A 100 -2.87 6.06 2.52
CA ILE A 100 -3.68 4.84 2.37
C ILE A 100 -5.09 5.28 2.05
N ASP A 101 -5.57 4.99 0.84
CA ASP A 101 -6.86 5.44 0.31
C ASP A 101 -8.04 5.25 1.28
N ALA A 102 -8.22 4.06 1.86
CA ALA A 102 -9.33 3.76 2.75
C ALA A 102 -9.35 4.57 4.06
N ILE A 103 -8.21 5.14 4.46
CA ILE A 103 -8.08 5.95 5.69
C ILE A 103 -7.99 7.44 5.34
N CYS A 104 -7.18 7.79 4.34
CA CYS A 104 -6.85 9.17 3.99
C CYS A 104 -7.94 9.87 3.19
N VAL A 105 -8.80 9.11 2.50
CA VAL A 105 -9.93 9.62 1.71
C VAL A 105 -11.23 9.35 2.44
N ASN A 106 -12.12 10.34 2.50
CA ASN A 106 -13.45 10.19 3.04
C ASN A 106 -14.31 9.35 2.07
N GLN A 107 -14.40 8.05 2.35
CA GLN A 107 -15.12 7.10 1.49
C GLN A 107 -16.63 7.33 1.41
N GLN A 108 -17.21 8.08 2.35
CA GLN A 108 -18.63 8.44 2.36
C GLN A 108 -18.93 9.70 1.53
N ASN A 109 -17.89 10.45 1.13
CA ASN A 109 -18.03 11.63 0.28
C ASN A 109 -17.63 11.28 -1.17
N LEU A 110 -18.63 11.06 -2.04
CA LEU A 110 -18.41 10.68 -3.43
C LEU A 110 -17.62 11.73 -4.23
N THR A 111 -17.80 13.02 -3.92
CA THR A 111 -17.05 14.10 -4.57
C THR A 111 -15.57 14.00 -4.22
N GLU A 112 -15.26 13.95 -2.92
CA GLU A 112 -13.86 13.81 -2.45
C GLU A 112 -13.22 12.52 -2.99
N ARG A 113 -13.96 11.40 -2.96
CA ARG A 113 -13.48 10.12 -3.50
C ARG A 113 -13.11 10.24 -4.97
N SER A 114 -13.96 10.86 -5.79
CA SER A 114 -13.73 11.02 -7.22
C SER A 114 -12.52 11.91 -7.51
N GLU A 115 -12.36 13.01 -6.77
CA GLU A 115 -11.23 13.93 -6.89
C GLU A 115 -9.90 13.27 -6.49
N GLN A 116 -9.91 12.48 -5.40
CA GLN A 116 -8.73 11.75 -4.95
C GLN A 116 -8.36 10.63 -5.92
N VAL A 117 -9.33 9.90 -6.49
CA VAL A 117 -9.09 8.89 -7.54
C VAL A 117 -8.42 9.53 -8.76
N GLN A 118 -8.89 10.68 -9.22
CA GLN A 118 -8.25 11.42 -10.31
C GLN A 118 -6.81 11.87 -9.96
N SER A 119 -6.54 12.08 -8.67
CA SER A 119 -5.23 12.49 -8.15
C SER A 119 -4.28 11.33 -7.82
N MET A 120 -4.76 10.08 -7.81
CA MET A 120 -3.99 8.91 -7.35
C MET A 120 -2.65 8.78 -8.07
N ALA A 121 -2.61 8.92 -9.40
CA ALA A 121 -1.37 8.85 -10.17
C ALA A 121 -0.33 9.87 -9.66
N SER A 122 -0.76 11.11 -9.39
CA SER A 122 0.13 12.14 -8.83
C SER A 122 0.56 11.82 -7.40
N ILE A 123 -0.31 11.22 -6.58
CA ILE A 123 0.01 10.86 -5.19
C ILE A 123 1.07 9.76 -5.17
N TYR A 124 0.88 8.68 -5.94
CA TYR A 124 1.85 7.59 -6.02
C TYR A 124 3.20 8.05 -6.59
N THR A 125 3.20 8.88 -7.63
CA THR A 125 4.44 9.43 -8.20
C THR A 125 5.21 10.33 -7.22
N ARG A 126 4.51 11.00 -6.28
CA ARG A 126 5.13 11.86 -5.27
C ARG A 126 5.55 11.12 -4.00
N ALA A 127 5.07 9.89 -3.79
CA ALA A 127 5.48 9.08 -2.65
C ALA A 127 6.97 8.73 -2.77
N THR A 128 7.70 8.75 -1.65
CA THR A 128 9.13 8.38 -1.62
C THR A 128 9.35 6.91 -1.96
N LYS A 129 8.37 6.06 -1.63
CA LYS A 129 8.22 4.69 -2.12
C LYS A 129 6.77 4.24 -2.01
N VAL A 130 6.44 3.18 -2.74
CA VAL A 130 5.15 2.50 -2.67
C VAL A 130 5.35 1.11 -2.09
N ILE A 131 4.66 0.81 -1.00
CA ILE A 131 4.65 -0.50 -0.36
C ILE A 131 3.52 -1.31 -1.00
N ALA A 132 3.85 -2.42 -1.64
CA ALA A 132 2.86 -3.38 -2.12
C ALA A 132 2.57 -4.43 -1.03
N TRP A 133 1.32 -4.49 -0.57
CA TRP A 133 0.85 -5.52 0.36
C TRP A 133 0.06 -6.60 -0.38
N LEU A 134 0.64 -7.79 -0.45
CA LEU A 134 0.07 -8.96 -1.13
C LEU A 134 -0.59 -9.94 -0.15
N GLY A 135 -0.87 -9.49 1.07
CA GLY A 135 -1.38 -10.34 2.15
C GLY A 135 -0.26 -10.95 3.01
N PRO A 136 -0.66 -11.70 4.06
CA PRO A 136 0.28 -12.36 4.96
C PRO A 136 1.21 -13.34 4.23
N HIS A 137 2.32 -13.66 4.90
CA HIS A 137 3.19 -14.76 4.47
C HIS A 137 2.38 -16.06 4.36
N ASP A 138 2.71 -16.84 3.35
CA ASP A 138 2.05 -18.09 3.00
C ASP A 138 3.13 -19.01 2.37
N HIS A 139 2.83 -20.29 2.23
CA HIS A 139 3.81 -21.33 1.90
C HIS A 139 4.64 -21.00 0.65
N ASP A 140 3.99 -20.46 -0.39
CA ASP A 140 4.63 -20.15 -1.67
C ASP A 140 5.35 -18.79 -1.69
N SER A 141 5.22 -17.96 -0.66
CA SER A 141 5.73 -16.59 -0.67
C SER A 141 7.25 -16.54 -0.83
N ASN A 142 7.99 -17.42 -0.14
CA ASN A 142 9.46 -17.45 -0.25
C ASN A 142 9.88 -17.89 -1.65
N LEU A 143 9.26 -18.96 -2.17
CA LEU A 143 9.57 -19.48 -3.50
C LEU A 143 9.32 -18.44 -4.60
N ALA A 144 8.24 -17.68 -4.49
CA ALA A 144 7.93 -16.59 -5.42
C ALA A 144 8.95 -15.44 -5.33
N LEU A 145 9.34 -15.03 -4.11
CA LEU A 145 10.32 -13.97 -3.89
C LEU A 145 11.71 -14.35 -4.37
N ASP A 146 12.18 -15.57 -4.06
CA ASP A 146 13.47 -16.08 -4.52
C ASP A 146 13.52 -16.09 -6.07
N CYS A 147 12.43 -16.54 -6.70
CA CYS A 147 12.32 -16.55 -8.15
C CYS A 147 12.31 -15.13 -8.76
N LEU A 148 11.66 -14.16 -8.10
CA LEU A 148 11.66 -12.76 -8.52
C LEU A 148 13.05 -12.12 -8.37
N ASP A 149 13.75 -12.42 -7.28
CA ASP A 149 15.12 -11.96 -7.04
C ASP A 149 16.07 -12.52 -8.10
N ASP A 150 15.89 -13.77 -8.49
CA ASP A 150 16.64 -14.37 -9.59
C ASP A 150 16.36 -13.64 -10.92
N ILE A 151 15.10 -13.42 -11.29
CA ILE A 151 14.75 -12.66 -12.50
C ILE A 151 15.34 -11.23 -12.45
N ALA A 152 15.24 -10.55 -11.30
CA ALA A 152 15.73 -9.18 -11.10
C ALA A 152 17.24 -9.04 -11.31
N LYS A 153 18.03 -10.11 -11.11
CA LYS A 153 19.48 -10.10 -11.42
C LYS A 153 19.77 -9.88 -12.90
N HIS A 154 18.85 -10.22 -13.80
CA HIS A 154 19.07 -10.18 -15.26
C HIS A 154 18.35 -9.04 -15.97
N VAL A 155 17.47 -8.31 -15.30
CA VAL A 155 16.72 -7.19 -15.90
C VAL A 155 17.08 -5.84 -15.28
N THR A 156 17.01 -4.79 -16.09
CA THR A 156 17.02 -3.39 -15.65
C THR A 156 15.68 -2.75 -15.96
N PHE A 157 15.24 -1.84 -15.10
CA PHE A 157 14.04 -1.05 -15.34
C PHE A 157 14.44 0.30 -15.93
N ASP A 158 13.84 0.67 -17.05
CA ASP A 158 13.95 2.00 -17.64
C ASP A 158 12.80 2.87 -17.13
N ASP A 159 13.12 3.80 -16.25
CA ASP A 159 12.17 4.73 -15.65
C ASP A 159 11.45 5.62 -16.68
N HIS A 160 12.07 5.87 -17.84
CA HIS A 160 11.52 6.77 -18.86
C HIS A 160 10.49 6.06 -19.73
N THR A 161 10.74 4.81 -20.08
CA THR A 161 9.83 4.01 -20.90
C THR A 161 8.89 3.13 -20.08
N THR A 162 9.13 3.01 -18.78
CA THR A 162 8.42 2.11 -17.84
C THR A 162 8.51 0.64 -18.26
N ARG A 163 9.65 0.23 -18.83
CA ARG A 163 9.86 -1.14 -19.34
C ARG A 163 11.06 -1.80 -18.68
N PHE A 164 10.93 -3.11 -18.50
CA PHE A 164 12.06 -3.96 -18.16
C PHE A 164 12.83 -4.32 -19.44
N HIS A 165 14.15 -4.22 -19.36
CA HIS A 165 15.11 -4.59 -20.39
C HIS A 165 16.04 -5.65 -19.84
N ALA A 166 16.46 -6.60 -20.66
CA ALA A 166 17.55 -7.48 -20.28
C ALA A 166 18.84 -6.65 -20.11
N LYS A 167 19.62 -6.93 -19.07
CA LYS A 167 20.93 -6.28 -18.84
C LYS A 167 21.93 -6.53 -19.95
N THR A 168 21.74 -7.64 -20.66
CA THR A 168 22.62 -8.09 -21.74
C THR A 168 21.79 -8.53 -22.94
N SER A 169 22.37 -8.39 -24.14
CA SER A 169 21.83 -8.94 -25.38
C SER A 169 21.96 -10.46 -25.44
N ASP A 170 22.81 -11.06 -24.59
CA ASP A 170 22.88 -12.50 -24.38
C ASP A 170 21.66 -12.96 -23.55
N LEU A 171 20.72 -13.61 -24.20
CA LEU A 171 19.51 -14.17 -23.58
C LEU A 171 19.68 -15.64 -23.18
N SER A 172 20.90 -16.17 -23.12
CA SER A 172 21.14 -17.56 -22.71
C SER A 172 20.65 -17.86 -21.29
N TRP A 173 20.66 -16.88 -20.39
CA TRP A 173 20.02 -16.97 -19.06
C TRP A 173 18.52 -17.25 -19.16
N VAL A 174 17.83 -16.78 -20.22
CA VAL A 174 16.41 -17.11 -20.41
C VAL A 174 16.23 -18.61 -20.69
N GLN A 175 17.15 -19.19 -21.44
CA GLN A 175 17.13 -20.61 -21.81
C GLN A 175 17.80 -21.55 -20.80
N ASN A 176 18.64 -21.03 -19.90
CA ASN A 176 19.41 -21.83 -18.94
C ASN A 176 18.91 -21.66 -17.49
N GLU A 177 18.38 -20.49 -17.13
CA GLU A 177 17.93 -20.16 -15.76
C GLU A 177 16.41 -19.92 -15.72
N LEU A 178 15.80 -19.22 -16.68
CA LEU A 178 14.32 -19.12 -16.72
C LEU A 178 13.63 -20.41 -17.17
N SER A 179 14.31 -21.25 -17.95
CA SER A 179 13.86 -22.62 -18.23
C SER A 179 13.89 -23.52 -16.99
N SER A 180 14.62 -23.11 -15.93
CA SER A 180 14.59 -23.75 -14.62
C SER A 180 13.48 -23.24 -13.71
N ILE A 181 12.75 -22.18 -14.09
CA ILE A 181 11.46 -21.86 -13.48
C ILE A 181 10.51 -22.99 -13.83
N ASP A 182 10.44 -23.96 -12.93
CA ASP A 182 9.53 -25.08 -13.08
C ASP A 182 8.07 -24.64 -12.91
N GLU A 183 7.15 -25.54 -13.21
CA GLU A 183 5.72 -25.27 -13.09
C GLU A 183 5.32 -24.85 -11.66
N VAL A 184 6.07 -25.28 -10.64
CA VAL A 184 5.82 -24.94 -9.23
C VAL A 184 6.23 -23.50 -8.94
N GLN A 185 7.40 -23.06 -9.41
CA GLN A 185 7.88 -21.68 -9.27
C GLN A 185 7.01 -20.69 -10.06
N ALA A 186 6.63 -21.03 -11.30
CA ALA A 186 5.72 -20.22 -12.08
C ALA A 186 4.34 -20.09 -11.40
N ALA A 187 3.80 -21.20 -10.89
CA ALA A 187 2.55 -21.18 -10.12
C ALA A 187 2.67 -20.36 -8.82
N ALA A 188 3.82 -20.42 -8.13
CA ALA A 188 4.07 -19.62 -6.93
C ALA A 188 4.04 -18.12 -7.23
N ILE A 189 4.72 -17.66 -8.29
CA ILE A 189 4.68 -16.25 -8.73
C ILE A 189 3.23 -15.83 -9.07
N ILE A 190 2.52 -16.65 -9.85
CA ILE A 190 1.13 -16.36 -10.23
C ILE A 190 0.25 -16.25 -8.98
N ARG A 191 0.31 -17.23 -8.06
CA ARG A 191 -0.46 -17.22 -6.82
C ARG A 191 -0.09 -16.04 -5.93
N PHE A 192 1.18 -15.66 -5.89
CA PHE A 192 1.69 -14.51 -5.12
C PHE A 192 1.05 -13.20 -5.62
N PHE A 193 1.05 -12.94 -6.92
CA PHE A 193 0.43 -11.74 -7.49
C PHE A 193 -1.11 -11.82 -7.53
N GLN A 194 -1.71 -13.00 -7.68
CA GLN A 194 -3.16 -13.17 -7.63
C GLN A 194 -3.78 -12.73 -6.30
N ARG A 195 -3.01 -12.71 -5.21
CA ARG A 195 -3.46 -12.13 -3.92
C ARG A 195 -3.76 -10.63 -4.04
N SER A 196 -3.12 -9.93 -4.97
CA SER A 196 -3.41 -8.53 -5.32
C SER A 196 -4.52 -8.34 -6.36
N CYS A 197 -5.04 -9.43 -6.94
CA CYS A 197 -6.03 -9.39 -8.02
C CYS A 197 -7.42 -9.90 -7.61
N LYS A 198 -7.66 -10.22 -6.32
CA LYS A 198 -9.02 -10.46 -5.82
C LYS A 198 -9.79 -9.13 -5.68
N CYS A 199 -9.92 -8.42 -6.79
CA CYS A 199 -10.96 -7.42 -6.96
C CYS A 199 -12.17 -8.18 -7.50
N ASP A 200 -13.24 -8.23 -6.70
CA ASP A 200 -14.58 -8.27 -7.29
C ASP A 200 -14.66 -7.05 -8.21
N LEU A 201 -14.77 -7.30 -9.51
CA LEU A 201 -14.91 -6.30 -10.57
C LEU A 201 -16.25 -5.51 -10.49
N GLU A 202 -16.92 -5.52 -9.34
CA GLU A 202 -18.26 -4.93 -9.14
C GLU A 202 -18.27 -3.68 -8.25
N ALA A 203 -17.13 -3.12 -7.85
CA ALA A 203 -17.07 -2.00 -6.91
C ALA A 203 -16.41 -0.70 -7.43
N PHE A 204 -16.44 -0.45 -8.74
CA PHE A 204 -16.13 0.86 -9.32
C PHE A 204 -17.37 1.52 -9.92
#